data_AF-A0A4Q1RE74-F1
#
_entry.id   AF-A0A4Q1RE74-F1
#
_cell.length_a   1.000
_cell.length_b   1.000
_cell.length_c   1.000
_cell.angle_alpha   90.00
_cell.angle_beta   90.00
_cell.angle_gamma   90.00
#
_symmetry.space_group_name_H-M   'P 1'
#
loop_
_entity.id
_entity.type
_entity.pdbx_description
1 polymer ?
#
loop_
_entity_poly.entity_id
_entity_poly.type
_entity_poly.pdbx_seq_one_letter_code
_entity_poly.pdbx_strand_id
1 'polypeptide(L)'
;MSSILQNHFDENNLIDCVQRFFSKHHVGKLLAKCNGMKEKGISPVSLLRYKLSNIFVGRSMYMQQRTGSFKEDFSKNTFYRFLNSAKTNWLRFTSLLAADIVNNDIRDLTNQERKNVFIIDDSLFNRTSCKKTELGSKVFDHTDMHFKKGFRMLTLSWSDGNTLIPVNSCLLASAKDTNIIGPVKDFDHRTLAGKRRKLAQTKAPEAMMTLLDTALSTGLNADYVLFDSWFSNPAQITAIHSKCMDVIAMIKKSSRIKYSYYGEQLNIKEIYSRNKKRRGRSKYLLSVDGMVGKENPIPAKIVCVRNKANRKDWLAFICTDTTLSEKEIIRIYGKRWQIEVFFKTCKSMLNLIGECHSLSYDALTAHVAIVFTRYTLLAMEQRQNEDQRTLGELFFFLVDEMADITFSRSLGILMNAFMASLQEILKLSDEQLAAFTADFEARLPEYLRTALHSKAVAA
;
A
#
# COMPACT_ATOMS: atom_id res chain seq x y z
N MET A 1 -1.33 20.25 -30.52
CA MET A 1 -0.17 19.42 -30.18
C MET A 1 0.93 20.36 -29.78
N SER A 2 1.02 20.68 -28.50
CA SER A 2 2.10 21.50 -27.96
C SER A 2 3.19 20.54 -27.52
N SER A 3 4.39 20.68 -28.10
CA SER A 3 5.55 19.88 -27.74
C SER A 3 5.86 20.07 -26.27
N ILE A 4 5.70 19.01 -25.49
CA ILE A 4 6.25 18.94 -24.13
C ILE A 4 7.76 18.89 -24.33
N LEU A 5 8.44 19.97 -23.96
CA LEU A 5 9.90 19.99 -23.81
C LEU A 5 10.28 18.82 -22.90
N GLN A 6 10.94 17.81 -23.47
CA GLN A 6 11.65 16.79 -22.70
C GLN A 6 12.84 17.50 -22.04
N ASN A 7 12.66 17.95 -20.80
CA ASN A 7 13.80 18.20 -19.93
C ASN A 7 14.45 16.83 -19.68
N HIS A 8 15.61 16.61 -20.31
CA HIS A 8 16.47 15.46 -20.05
C HIS A 8 16.91 15.50 -18.59
N PHE A 9 16.46 14.54 -17.78
CA PHE A 9 16.91 14.32 -16.41
C PHE A 9 17.62 12.96 -16.29
N ASP A 10 18.65 12.93 -15.44
CA ASP A 10 19.70 11.92 -15.29
C ASP A 10 19.28 10.44 -15.12
N GLU A 11 20.06 9.55 -15.74
CA GLU A 11 20.08 8.07 -15.61
C GLU A 11 20.22 7.50 -14.17
N ASN A 12 20.28 8.34 -13.12
CA ASN A 12 20.50 7.94 -11.72
C ASN A 12 19.27 8.09 -10.80
N ASN A 13 18.15 8.66 -11.28
CA ASN A 13 17.06 9.13 -10.42
C ASN A 13 16.27 8.05 -9.67
N LEU A 14 15.99 6.87 -10.24
CA LEU A 14 15.25 5.82 -9.53
C LEU A 14 16.09 5.15 -8.41
N ILE A 15 17.33 4.78 -8.71
CA ILE A 15 18.24 4.19 -7.70
C ILE A 15 18.45 5.22 -6.59
N ASP A 16 18.65 6.48 -6.97
CA ASP A 16 18.76 7.60 -6.05
C ASP A 16 17.45 7.83 -5.27
N CYS A 17 16.27 7.78 -5.89
CA CYS A 17 14.98 7.92 -5.23
C CYS A 17 14.77 6.81 -4.18
N VAL A 18 14.99 5.55 -4.54
CA VAL A 18 14.90 4.42 -3.59
C VAL A 18 15.96 4.57 -2.49
N GLN A 19 17.18 5.00 -2.82
CA GLN A 19 18.25 5.17 -1.84
C GLN A 19 17.98 6.34 -0.89
N ARG A 20 17.48 7.48 -1.40
CA ARG A 20 17.01 8.63 -0.64
C ARG A 20 15.88 8.23 0.28
N PHE A 21 14.86 7.53 -0.22
CA PHE A 21 13.76 7.01 0.59
C PHE A 21 14.26 6.12 1.73
N PHE A 22 15.16 5.18 1.44
CA PHE A 22 15.72 4.28 2.45
C PHE A 22 16.53 5.01 3.51
N SER A 23 17.28 6.03 3.10
CA SER A 23 18.15 6.81 3.98
C SER A 23 17.34 7.76 4.85
N LYS A 24 16.44 8.54 4.23
CA LYS A 24 15.55 9.50 4.89
C LYS A 24 14.67 8.84 5.95
N HIS A 25 14.03 7.72 5.61
CA HIS A 25 13.12 7.01 6.52
C HIS A 25 13.80 5.89 7.31
N HIS A 26 15.14 5.87 7.30
CA HIS A 26 15.94 4.93 8.09
C HIS A 26 15.49 3.46 7.95
N VAL A 27 15.10 3.04 6.74
CA VAL A 27 14.43 1.75 6.49
C VAL A 27 15.22 0.58 7.04
N GLY A 28 16.56 0.63 6.97
CA GLY A 28 17.44 -0.39 7.56
C GLY A 28 17.33 -0.47 9.09
N LYS A 29 17.29 0.66 9.80
CA LYS A 29 17.10 0.70 11.26
C LYS A 29 15.71 0.18 11.65
N LEU A 30 14.68 0.53 10.89
CA LEU A 30 13.32 0.03 11.12
C LEU A 30 13.23 -1.49 10.90
N LEU A 31 13.85 -2.00 9.84
CA LEU A 31 13.94 -3.43 9.57
C LEU A 31 14.66 -4.18 10.71
N ALA A 32 15.71 -3.58 11.28
CA ALA A 32 16.42 -4.12 12.44
C ALA A 32 15.56 -4.19 13.71
N LYS A 33 14.81 -3.13 14.03
CA LYS A 33 13.84 -3.11 15.14
C LYS A 33 12.74 -4.19 14.98
N CYS A 34 12.57 -4.71 13.78
CA CYS A 34 11.60 -5.75 13.44
C CYS A 34 12.24 -7.13 13.22
N ASN A 35 13.44 -7.38 13.76
CA ASN A 35 14.16 -8.66 13.65
C ASN A 35 14.45 -9.08 12.19
N GLY A 36 14.53 -8.11 11.28
CA GLY A 36 14.85 -8.34 9.86
C GLY A 36 16.35 -8.34 9.56
N MET A 37 17.21 -8.39 10.57
CA MET A 37 18.66 -8.41 10.42
C MET A 37 19.25 -9.82 10.45
N LYS A 38 20.47 -9.96 9.94
CA LYS A 38 21.29 -11.17 10.00
C LYS A 38 22.61 -10.83 10.66
N GLU A 39 23.20 -11.80 11.35
CA GLU A 39 24.51 -11.64 11.99
C GLU A 39 25.66 -11.63 10.98
N LYS A 40 25.56 -12.39 9.89
CA LYS A 40 26.60 -12.53 8.86
C LYS A 40 26.00 -12.66 7.45
N GLY A 41 26.81 -12.36 6.44
CA GLY A 41 26.48 -12.49 5.02
C GLY A 41 25.78 -11.27 4.43
N ILE A 42 25.01 -11.48 3.36
CA ILE A 42 24.38 -10.41 2.58
C ILE A 42 23.39 -9.60 3.41
N SER A 43 23.53 -8.27 3.31
CA SER A 43 22.68 -7.30 3.98
C SER A 43 21.19 -7.50 3.65
N PRO A 44 20.32 -7.67 4.66
CA PRO A 44 18.88 -7.70 4.45
C PRO A 44 18.31 -6.42 3.83
N VAL A 45 18.98 -5.29 4.02
CA VAL A 45 18.60 -4.02 3.40
C VAL A 45 18.83 -4.07 1.89
N SER A 46 19.95 -4.67 1.43
CA SER A 46 20.21 -4.87 0.00
C SER A 46 19.17 -5.80 -0.63
N LEU A 47 18.80 -6.90 0.05
CA LEU A 47 17.75 -7.82 -0.41
C LEU A 47 16.38 -7.13 -0.50
N LEU A 48 16.04 -6.31 0.50
CA LEU A 48 14.80 -5.53 0.53
C LEU A 48 14.79 -4.50 -0.61
N ARG A 49 15.88 -3.75 -0.80
CA ARG A 49 16.04 -2.78 -1.88
C ARG A 49 15.87 -3.44 -3.24
N TYR A 50 16.58 -4.54 -3.49
CA TYR A 50 16.45 -5.32 -4.71
C TYR A 50 15.01 -5.79 -4.96
N LYS A 51 14.36 -6.38 -3.94
CA LYS A 51 12.95 -6.82 -4.09
C LYS A 51 12.04 -5.63 -4.37
N LEU A 52 12.24 -4.50 -3.69
CA LEU A 52 11.45 -3.30 -3.87
C LEU A 52 11.58 -2.78 -5.30
N SER A 53 12.80 -2.71 -5.84
CA SER A 53 13.12 -2.18 -7.17
C SER A 53 12.67 -3.06 -8.34
N ASN A 54 12.55 -4.38 -8.16
CA ASN A 54 12.20 -5.32 -9.24
C ASN A 54 10.93 -4.96 -10.03
N ILE A 55 9.98 -4.26 -9.41
CA ILE A 55 8.75 -3.85 -10.10
C ILE A 55 9.03 -2.79 -11.16
N PHE A 56 9.90 -1.83 -10.83
CA PHE A 56 10.30 -0.77 -11.75
C PHE A 56 11.15 -1.38 -12.87
N VAL A 57 12.02 -2.36 -12.54
CA VAL A 57 12.79 -3.22 -13.47
C VAL A 57 11.94 -3.94 -14.51
N GLY A 58 10.65 -4.14 -14.25
CA GLY A 58 9.78 -4.92 -15.13
C GLY A 58 10.20 -6.38 -15.28
N ARG A 59 11.15 -6.86 -14.45
CA ARG A 59 11.69 -8.22 -14.51
C ARG A 59 11.82 -8.81 -13.11
N SER A 60 11.23 -9.98 -12.90
CA SER A 60 11.44 -10.76 -11.68
C SER A 60 12.88 -11.30 -11.61
N MET A 61 13.34 -11.66 -10.41
CA MET A 61 14.63 -12.34 -10.22
C MET A 61 14.77 -13.58 -11.13
N TYR A 62 13.68 -14.35 -11.28
CA TYR A 62 13.67 -15.51 -12.18
C TYR A 62 13.95 -15.11 -13.63
N MET A 63 13.30 -14.05 -14.12
CA MET A 63 13.53 -13.56 -15.48
C MET A 63 14.96 -13.03 -15.63
N GLN A 64 15.45 -12.27 -14.66
CA GLN A 64 16.83 -11.76 -14.68
C GLN A 64 17.87 -12.88 -14.70
N GLN A 65 17.64 -13.97 -13.95
CA GLN A 65 18.51 -15.15 -13.99
C GLN A 65 18.46 -15.85 -15.35
N ARG A 66 17.27 -16.02 -15.93
CA ARG A 66 17.11 -16.65 -17.25
C ARG A 66 17.74 -15.83 -18.38
N THR A 67 17.70 -14.51 -18.28
CA THR A 67 18.27 -13.62 -19.30
C THR A 67 19.73 -13.25 -19.04
N GLY A 68 20.37 -13.82 -18.00
CA GLY A 68 21.74 -13.49 -17.62
C GLY A 68 21.95 -12.04 -17.13
N SER A 69 20.86 -11.31 -16.83
CA SER A 69 20.92 -9.91 -16.40
C SER A 69 20.95 -9.74 -14.88
N PHE A 70 20.92 -10.83 -14.12
CA PHE A 70 21.06 -10.82 -12.67
C PHE A 70 22.52 -10.56 -12.28
N LYS A 71 22.78 -9.44 -11.60
CA LYS A 71 24.14 -8.96 -11.26
C LYS A 71 24.39 -8.81 -9.76
N GLU A 72 23.45 -9.22 -8.93
CA GLU A 72 23.58 -9.10 -7.48
C GLU A 72 24.56 -10.14 -6.91
N ASP A 73 25.22 -9.78 -5.82
CA ASP A 73 26.22 -10.59 -5.12
C ASP A 73 25.61 -11.70 -4.23
N PHE A 74 24.30 -11.97 -4.38
CA PHE A 74 23.59 -12.94 -3.55
C PHE A 74 22.86 -14.02 -4.36
N SER A 75 22.80 -15.22 -3.77
CA SER A 75 22.08 -16.33 -4.38
C SER A 75 20.56 -16.23 -4.22
N LYS A 76 19.84 -16.94 -5.10
CA LYS A 76 18.40 -17.21 -4.99
C LYS A 76 18.00 -17.71 -3.59
N ASN A 77 18.80 -18.59 -3.00
CA ASN A 77 18.51 -19.15 -1.68
C ASN A 77 18.56 -18.08 -0.59
N THR A 78 19.53 -17.17 -0.65
CA THR A 78 19.65 -16.04 0.29
C THR A 78 18.42 -15.12 0.23
N PHE A 79 17.95 -14.83 -0.99
CA PHE A 79 16.78 -14.01 -1.23
C PHE A 79 15.49 -14.63 -0.70
N TYR A 80 15.21 -15.89 -1.03
CA TYR A 80 14.00 -16.54 -0.54
C TYR A 80 14.05 -16.81 0.96
N ARG A 81 15.21 -17.12 1.56
CA ARG A 81 15.33 -17.25 3.02
C ARG A 81 14.99 -15.95 3.75
N PHE A 82 15.35 -14.79 3.18
CA PHE A 82 14.95 -13.49 3.71
C PHE A 82 13.43 -13.30 3.71
N LEU A 83 12.78 -13.54 2.56
CA LEU A 83 11.32 -13.43 2.45
C LEU A 83 10.58 -14.44 3.34
N ASN A 84 11.09 -15.66 3.46
CA ASN A 84 10.49 -16.73 4.26
C ASN A 84 10.80 -16.64 5.76
N SER A 85 11.47 -15.58 6.23
CA SER A 85 11.81 -15.45 7.64
C SER A 85 10.56 -15.39 8.52
N ALA A 86 10.40 -16.43 9.35
CA ALA A 86 9.39 -16.49 10.40
C ALA A 86 9.68 -15.51 11.56
N LYS A 87 10.92 -14.98 11.64
CA LYS A 87 11.38 -14.08 12.70
C LYS A 87 11.17 -12.60 12.40
N THR A 88 11.08 -12.21 11.13
CA THR A 88 10.93 -10.80 10.74
C THR A 88 9.50 -10.33 10.96
N ASN A 89 9.31 -9.24 11.72
CA ASN A 89 7.99 -8.66 12.04
C ASN A 89 7.58 -7.60 11.01
N TRP A 90 7.07 -8.08 9.87
CA TRP A 90 6.61 -7.23 8.76
C TRP A 90 5.41 -6.33 9.12
N LEU A 91 4.50 -6.79 9.98
CA LEU A 91 3.37 -6.00 10.48
C LEU A 91 3.86 -4.77 11.27
N ARG A 92 4.81 -4.99 12.20
CA ARG A 92 5.46 -3.90 12.94
C ARG A 92 6.31 -3.01 12.02
N PHE A 93 6.99 -3.59 11.03
CA PHE A 93 7.84 -2.84 10.10
C PHE A 93 7.05 -1.78 9.34
N THR A 94 5.93 -2.15 8.71
CA THR A 94 5.11 -1.15 7.99
C THR A 94 4.50 -0.12 8.94
N SER A 95 4.14 -0.52 10.17
CA SER A 95 3.60 0.44 11.15
C SER A 95 4.63 1.47 11.59
N LEU A 96 5.87 1.03 11.84
CA LEU A 96 6.97 1.93 12.16
C LEU A 96 7.35 2.83 10.99
N LEU A 97 7.35 2.32 9.76
CA LEU A 97 7.61 3.12 8.56
C LEU A 97 6.53 4.18 8.37
N ALA A 98 5.26 3.80 8.51
CA ALA A 98 4.15 4.75 8.45
C ALA A 98 4.24 5.80 9.57
N ALA A 99 4.60 5.39 10.79
CA ALA A 99 4.79 6.31 11.92
C ALA A 99 5.91 7.32 11.68
N ASP A 100 7.07 6.87 11.18
CA ASP A 100 8.20 7.73 10.83
C ASP A 100 7.78 8.80 9.80
N ILE A 101 7.13 8.37 8.72
CA ILE A 101 6.68 9.26 7.64
C ILE A 101 5.59 10.22 8.12
N VAL A 102 4.56 9.73 8.78
CA VAL A 102 3.43 10.57 9.20
C VAL A 102 3.90 11.62 10.20
N ASN A 103 4.67 11.22 11.20
CA ASN A 103 5.07 12.12 12.29
C ASN A 103 6.18 13.09 11.90
N ASN A 104 7.12 12.69 11.03
CA ASN A 104 8.29 13.52 10.71
C ASN A 104 8.17 14.27 9.37
N ASP A 105 7.33 13.80 8.43
CA ASP A 105 7.24 14.40 7.10
C ASP A 105 5.85 15.00 6.80
N ILE A 106 4.76 14.35 7.20
CA ILE A 106 3.41 14.75 6.76
C ILE A 106 2.74 15.70 7.74
N ARG A 107 2.88 15.46 9.04
CA ARG A 107 2.11 16.17 10.07
C ARG A 107 2.34 17.68 10.03
N ASP A 108 3.57 18.12 9.83
CA ASP A 108 3.94 19.54 9.77
C ASP A 108 3.52 20.21 8.45
N LEU A 109 3.26 19.41 7.40
CA LEU A 109 2.77 19.87 6.09
C LEU A 109 1.24 19.92 6.01
N THR A 110 0.55 19.62 7.11
CA THR A 110 -0.90 19.47 7.16
C THR A 110 -1.51 20.56 8.03
N ASN A 111 -2.48 21.32 7.49
CA ASN A 111 -3.21 22.32 8.27
C ASN A 111 -3.85 21.67 9.51
N GLN A 112 -3.70 22.29 10.68
CA GLN A 112 -4.24 21.80 11.96
C GLN A 112 -5.76 21.57 11.95
N GLU A 113 -6.51 22.26 11.09
CA GLU A 113 -7.96 22.05 10.92
C GLU A 113 -8.30 20.77 10.14
N ARG A 114 -7.32 20.18 9.45
CA ARG A 114 -7.51 19.00 8.60
C ARG A 114 -7.51 17.74 9.47
N LYS A 115 -8.69 17.14 9.60
CA LYS A 115 -8.91 15.91 10.38
C LYS A 115 -8.17 14.71 9.80
N ASN A 116 -7.24 14.13 10.54
CA ASN A 116 -6.53 12.92 10.15
C ASN A 116 -7.40 11.70 10.44
N VAL A 117 -7.29 10.68 9.60
CA VAL A 117 -8.16 9.51 9.69
C VAL A 117 -7.38 8.21 9.59
N PHE A 118 -7.79 7.23 10.38
CA PHE A 118 -7.53 5.84 10.09
C PHE A 118 -8.64 5.31 9.17
N ILE A 119 -8.26 4.54 8.16
CA ILE A 119 -9.17 3.91 7.21
C ILE A 119 -8.94 2.41 7.27
N ILE A 120 -10.02 1.65 7.48
CA ILE A 120 -10.00 0.19 7.54
C ILE A 120 -10.91 -0.34 6.46
N ASP A 121 -10.34 -1.22 5.64
CA ASP A 121 -11.06 -1.94 4.61
C ASP A 121 -10.29 -3.23 4.27
N ASP A 122 -10.90 -4.12 3.52
CA ASP A 122 -10.25 -5.34 3.06
C ASP A 122 -10.36 -5.52 1.56
N SER A 123 -9.35 -6.19 1.00
CA SER A 123 -9.31 -6.53 -0.42
C SER A 123 -9.06 -8.01 -0.60
N LEU A 124 -9.75 -8.62 -1.57
CA LEU A 124 -9.48 -10.00 -1.95
C LEU A 124 -8.03 -10.15 -2.43
N PHE A 125 -7.29 -11.05 -1.81
CA PHE A 125 -5.97 -11.52 -2.22
C PHE A 125 -6.12 -12.92 -2.80
N ASN A 126 -6.47 -13.00 -4.07
CA ASN A 126 -6.78 -14.25 -4.77
C ASN A 126 -5.52 -15.07 -5.06
N ARG A 127 -5.67 -16.40 -5.02
CA ARG A 127 -4.57 -17.34 -5.21
C ARG A 127 -5.02 -18.55 -6.01
N THR A 128 -4.40 -18.78 -7.17
CA THR A 128 -4.61 -19.99 -7.98
C THR A 128 -4.00 -21.22 -7.29
N SER A 129 -2.81 -21.07 -6.71
CA SER A 129 -2.09 -22.11 -5.95
C SER A 129 -2.57 -22.26 -4.49
N CYS A 130 -3.78 -21.80 -4.18
CA CYS A 130 -4.29 -21.71 -2.80
C CYS A 130 -4.23 -23.05 -2.03
N LYS A 131 -4.57 -24.18 -2.68
CA LYS A 131 -4.51 -25.52 -2.06
C LYS A 131 -3.11 -25.93 -1.59
N LYS A 132 -2.05 -25.35 -2.16
CA LYS A 132 -0.66 -25.62 -1.76
C LYS A 132 -0.07 -24.51 -0.89
N THR A 133 -0.79 -23.39 -0.76
CA THR A 133 -0.33 -22.21 -0.01
C THR A 133 -0.73 -22.36 1.44
N GLU A 134 0.20 -22.15 2.36
CA GLU A 134 -0.04 -22.21 3.80
C GLU A 134 -1.22 -21.31 4.20
N LEU A 135 -2.17 -21.84 4.99
CA LEU A 135 -3.44 -21.21 5.38
C LEU A 135 -4.36 -20.81 4.21
N GLY A 136 -4.06 -21.26 2.98
CA GLY A 136 -4.88 -20.97 1.82
C GLY A 136 -6.35 -21.33 2.08
N SER A 137 -7.26 -20.39 1.86
CA SER A 137 -8.64 -20.51 2.30
C SER A 137 -9.65 -20.29 1.17
N LYS A 138 -10.88 -20.77 1.38
CA LYS A 138 -12.08 -20.29 0.70
C LYS A 138 -12.61 -19.09 1.46
N VAL A 139 -12.42 -17.90 0.91
CA VAL A 139 -12.93 -16.64 1.47
C VAL A 139 -14.15 -16.20 0.69
N PHE A 140 -15.18 -15.73 1.39
CA PHE A 140 -16.39 -15.24 0.73
C PHE A 140 -16.12 -13.84 0.17
N ASP A 141 -16.33 -13.66 -1.13
CA ASP A 141 -16.29 -12.36 -1.78
C ASP A 141 -17.70 -11.76 -1.76
N HIS A 142 -17.84 -10.66 -1.02
CA HIS A 142 -19.12 -9.97 -0.87
C HIS A 142 -19.50 -9.15 -2.11
N THR A 143 -18.58 -8.91 -3.04
CA THR A 143 -18.85 -8.24 -4.32
C THR A 143 -19.49 -9.22 -5.29
N ASP A 144 -18.83 -10.37 -5.48
CA ASP A 144 -19.27 -11.41 -6.42
C ASP A 144 -20.28 -12.39 -5.82
N MET A 145 -20.54 -12.33 -4.51
CA MET A 145 -21.42 -13.26 -3.76
C MET A 145 -21.01 -14.74 -3.87
N HIS A 146 -19.72 -15.02 -4.08
CA HIS A 146 -19.19 -16.38 -4.22
C HIS A 146 -17.91 -16.58 -3.40
N PHE A 147 -17.62 -17.82 -3.04
CA PHE A 147 -16.33 -18.16 -2.43
C PHE A 147 -15.20 -18.09 -3.45
N LYS A 148 -14.16 -17.33 -3.12
CA LYS A 148 -12.91 -17.23 -3.87
C LYS A 148 -11.79 -17.91 -3.09
N LYS A 149 -10.78 -18.41 -3.81
CA LYS A 149 -9.61 -19.06 -3.21
C LYS A 149 -8.54 -18.00 -2.93
N GLY A 150 -8.11 -17.88 -1.68
CA GLY A 150 -7.09 -16.92 -1.27
C GLY A 150 -7.26 -16.47 0.17
N PHE A 151 -7.03 -15.18 0.40
CA PHE A 151 -7.13 -14.50 1.69
C PHE A 151 -7.94 -13.21 1.54
N ARG A 152 -8.46 -12.69 2.66
CA ARG A 152 -8.91 -11.31 2.75
C ARG A 152 -7.76 -10.47 3.31
N MET A 153 -7.22 -9.54 2.54
CA MET A 153 -6.17 -8.64 3.01
C MET A 153 -6.81 -7.47 3.77
N LEU A 154 -7.03 -7.65 5.07
CA LEU A 154 -7.50 -6.58 5.95
C LEU A 154 -6.38 -5.57 6.13
N THR A 155 -6.65 -4.30 5.84
CA THR A 155 -5.64 -3.24 5.83
C THR A 155 -6.09 -2.06 6.67
N LEU A 156 -5.17 -1.54 7.47
CA LEU A 156 -5.28 -0.26 8.15
C LEU A 156 -4.37 0.74 7.42
N SER A 157 -4.94 1.89 7.07
CA SER A 157 -4.23 3.01 6.45
C SER A 157 -4.46 4.29 7.24
N TRP A 158 -3.52 5.21 7.20
CA TRP A 158 -3.66 6.57 7.70
C TRP A 158 -3.83 7.54 6.53
N SER A 159 -4.60 8.61 6.73
CA SER A 159 -4.67 9.68 5.73
C SER A 159 -5.00 11.04 6.32
N ASP A 160 -4.39 12.09 5.80
CA ASP A 160 -4.82 13.48 5.97
C ASP A 160 -5.97 13.83 4.99
N GLY A 161 -6.32 12.95 4.05
CA GLY A 161 -7.26 13.19 2.96
C GLY A 161 -6.61 13.72 1.68
N ASN A 162 -5.29 13.93 1.65
CA ASN A 162 -4.51 14.17 0.44
C ASN A 162 -3.68 12.93 0.12
N THR A 163 -2.90 12.50 1.10
CA THR A 163 -1.99 11.37 1.00
C THR A 163 -2.53 10.23 1.86
N LEU A 164 -2.55 9.02 1.31
CA LEU A 164 -2.82 7.81 2.07
C LEU A 164 -1.48 7.13 2.34
N ILE A 165 -1.26 6.67 3.58
CA ILE A 165 -0.09 5.88 3.96
C ILE A 165 -0.60 4.53 4.52
N PRO A 166 -0.27 3.39 3.90
CA PRO A 166 -0.67 2.09 4.42
C PRO A 166 0.13 1.78 5.69
N VAL A 167 -0.56 1.52 6.80
CA VAL A 167 0.07 1.36 8.13
C VAL A 167 0.42 -0.10 8.39
N ASN A 168 -0.56 -0.99 8.29
CA ASN A 168 -0.34 -2.43 8.45
C ASN A 168 -1.48 -3.24 7.83
N SER A 169 -1.26 -4.54 7.71
CA SER A 169 -2.25 -5.45 7.15
C SER A 169 -2.11 -6.87 7.67
N CYS A 170 -3.19 -7.64 7.53
CA CYS A 170 -3.22 -9.07 7.79
C CYS A 170 -3.89 -9.80 6.62
N LEU A 171 -3.26 -10.88 6.14
CA LEU A 171 -3.87 -11.80 5.19
C LEU A 171 -4.78 -12.78 5.95
N LEU A 172 -6.02 -12.37 6.20
CA LEU A 172 -6.99 -13.19 6.90
C LEU A 172 -7.31 -14.46 6.09
N ALA A 173 -6.98 -15.59 6.71
CA ALA A 173 -7.49 -16.91 6.36
C ALA A 173 -8.92 -17.08 6.88
N SER A 174 -9.57 -18.18 6.51
CA SER A 174 -10.87 -18.50 7.07
C SER A 174 -10.74 -18.83 8.57
N ALA A 175 -11.57 -18.22 9.41
CA ALA A 175 -11.73 -18.61 10.81
C ALA A 175 -12.47 -19.94 11.00
N LYS A 176 -13.08 -20.48 9.94
CA LYS A 176 -13.66 -21.83 9.92
C LYS A 176 -12.66 -22.79 9.29
N ASP A 177 -12.27 -23.82 10.04
CA ASP A 177 -11.30 -24.82 9.60
C ASP A 177 -11.73 -25.54 8.32
N THR A 178 -13.03 -25.80 8.16
CA THR A 178 -13.60 -26.43 6.95
C THR A 178 -13.37 -25.64 5.65
N ASN A 179 -13.07 -24.35 5.77
CA ASN A 179 -12.78 -23.46 4.65
C ASN A 179 -11.27 -23.24 4.47
N ILE A 180 -10.42 -23.75 5.35
CA ILE A 180 -8.97 -23.80 5.13
C ILE A 180 -8.68 -25.00 4.24
N ILE A 181 -8.09 -24.74 3.08
CA ILE A 181 -7.84 -25.74 2.01
C ILE A 181 -6.36 -25.95 1.71
N GLY A 182 -5.49 -25.12 2.29
CA GLY A 182 -4.05 -25.22 2.21
C GLY A 182 -3.44 -25.86 3.46
N PRO A 183 -2.14 -26.18 3.44
CA PRO A 183 -1.46 -26.75 4.59
C PRO A 183 -1.47 -25.80 5.79
N VAL A 184 -1.63 -26.35 6.98
CA VAL A 184 -1.48 -25.64 8.25
C VAL A 184 -0.19 -26.11 8.89
N LYS A 185 0.69 -25.16 9.24
CA LYS A 185 1.94 -25.46 9.92
C LYS A 185 1.82 -25.11 11.40
N ASP A 186 2.40 -25.94 12.24
CA ASP A 186 2.44 -25.71 13.68
C ASP A 186 3.66 -24.87 14.07
N PHE A 187 3.44 -23.92 14.97
CA PHE A 187 4.45 -23.02 15.52
C PHE A 187 4.07 -22.71 16.96
N ASP A 188 5.07 -22.66 17.85
CA ASP A 188 4.86 -22.21 19.23
C ASP A 188 4.14 -20.86 19.26
N HIS A 189 2.97 -20.83 19.91
CA HIS A 189 2.07 -19.67 19.96
C HIS A 189 2.68 -18.42 20.61
N ARG A 190 3.77 -18.56 21.37
CA ARG A 190 4.52 -17.44 21.97
C ARG A 190 5.40 -16.74 20.95
N THR A 191 5.82 -17.45 19.90
CA THR A 191 6.68 -16.92 18.84
C THR A 191 5.92 -15.96 17.94
N LEU A 192 6.66 -15.10 17.23
CA LEU A 192 6.09 -14.20 16.23
C LEU A 192 5.33 -14.95 15.14
N ALA A 193 5.86 -16.10 14.71
CA ALA A 193 5.27 -16.94 13.67
C ALA A 193 3.90 -17.49 14.12
N GLY A 194 3.81 -18.00 15.35
CA GLY A 194 2.57 -18.49 15.95
C GLY A 194 1.55 -17.37 16.13
N LYS A 195 1.95 -16.23 16.70
CA LYS A 195 1.07 -15.05 16.86
C LYS A 195 0.50 -14.56 15.52
N ARG A 196 1.34 -14.52 14.48
CA ARG A 196 0.95 -14.14 13.11
C ARG A 196 -0.14 -15.05 12.53
N ARG A 197 -0.03 -16.36 12.74
CA ARG A 197 -0.99 -17.35 12.24
C ARG A 197 -2.28 -17.38 13.05
N LYS A 198 -2.19 -17.12 14.36
CA LYS A 198 -3.36 -16.87 15.21
C LYS A 198 -4.13 -15.64 14.71
N LEU A 199 -3.45 -14.53 14.45
CA LEU A 199 -4.07 -13.32 13.89
C LEU A 199 -4.71 -13.59 12.52
N ALA A 200 -4.04 -14.35 11.64
CA ALA A 200 -4.55 -14.70 10.32
C ALA A 200 -5.88 -15.47 10.36
N GLN A 201 -6.10 -16.29 11.39
CA GLN A 201 -7.33 -17.11 11.55
C GLN A 201 -8.36 -16.46 12.48
N THR A 202 -8.07 -15.27 13.00
CA THR A 202 -8.99 -14.50 13.85
C THR A 202 -10.08 -13.85 13.00
N LYS A 203 -11.27 -13.62 13.58
CA LYS A 203 -12.35 -12.90 12.88
C LYS A 203 -11.91 -11.47 12.56
N ALA A 204 -12.33 -10.96 11.41
CA ALA A 204 -11.93 -9.64 10.93
C ALA A 204 -12.10 -8.50 11.95
N PRO A 205 -13.20 -8.41 12.75
CA PRO A 205 -13.34 -7.36 13.76
C PRO A 205 -12.31 -7.41 14.88
N GLU A 206 -11.89 -8.59 15.32
CA GLU A 206 -10.86 -8.74 16.36
C GLU A 206 -9.47 -8.47 15.79
N ALA A 207 -9.20 -8.92 14.55
CA ALA A 207 -7.97 -8.60 13.85
C ALA A 207 -7.83 -7.09 13.61
N MET A 208 -8.93 -6.41 13.28
CA MET A 208 -9.00 -4.94 13.14
C MET A 208 -8.53 -4.22 14.41
N MET A 209 -8.98 -4.66 15.59
CA MET A 209 -8.52 -4.06 16.86
C MET A 209 -7.01 -4.25 17.06
N THR A 210 -6.48 -5.42 16.69
CA THR A 210 -5.03 -5.69 16.75
C THR A 210 -4.23 -4.77 15.82
N LEU A 211 -4.75 -4.49 14.62
CA LEU A 211 -4.13 -3.57 13.66
C LEU A 211 -4.09 -2.14 14.21
N LEU A 212 -5.20 -1.67 14.80
CA LEU A 212 -5.31 -0.37 15.47
C LEU A 212 -4.35 -0.27 16.66
N ASP A 213 -4.33 -1.26 17.55
CA ASP A 213 -3.45 -1.29 18.72
C ASP A 213 -1.98 -1.25 18.32
N THR A 214 -1.63 -1.96 17.23
CA THR A 214 -0.27 -1.91 16.67
C THR A 214 0.07 -0.50 16.19
N ALA A 215 -0.83 0.15 15.45
CA ALA A 215 -0.60 1.52 14.96
C ALA A 215 -0.42 2.52 16.12
N LEU A 216 -1.33 2.49 17.10
CA LEU A 216 -1.25 3.35 18.29
C LEU A 216 0.06 3.12 19.08
N SER A 217 0.48 1.86 19.24
CA SER A 217 1.74 1.53 19.92
C SER A 217 2.99 2.07 19.22
N THR A 218 2.90 2.41 17.93
CA THR A 218 3.99 3.04 17.17
C THR A 218 3.96 4.57 17.23
N GLY A 219 3.01 5.16 17.96
CA GLY A 219 2.87 6.61 18.09
C GLY A 219 2.09 7.26 16.95
N LEU A 220 1.37 6.49 16.14
CA LEU A 220 0.41 7.04 15.17
C LEU A 220 -0.88 7.42 15.88
N ASN A 221 -1.50 8.52 15.44
CA ASN A 221 -2.81 8.96 15.89
C ASN A 221 -3.66 9.45 14.71
N ALA A 222 -4.97 9.49 14.93
CA ALA A 222 -5.95 10.03 14.00
C ALA A 222 -7.16 10.53 14.78
N ASP A 223 -7.86 11.54 14.25
CA ASP A 223 -9.09 12.06 14.84
C ASP A 223 -10.25 11.06 14.71
N TYR A 224 -10.35 10.39 13.56
CA TYR A 224 -11.45 9.47 13.25
C TYR A 224 -10.98 8.14 12.68
N VAL A 225 -11.71 7.07 12.99
CA VAL A 225 -11.60 5.77 12.34
C VAL A 225 -12.77 5.58 11.36
N LEU A 226 -12.44 5.33 10.10
CA LEU A 226 -13.38 5.17 8.99
C LEU A 226 -13.42 3.72 8.53
N PHE A 227 -14.62 3.17 8.42
CA PHE A 227 -14.85 1.85 7.84
C PHE A 227 -16.27 1.72 7.30
N ASP A 228 -16.45 0.69 6.50
CA ASP A 228 -17.71 0.43 5.82
C ASP A 228 -18.71 -0.35 6.69
N SER A 229 -19.81 -0.79 6.06
CA SER A 229 -20.88 -1.49 6.75
C SER A 229 -20.57 -2.91 7.22
N TRP A 230 -19.45 -3.50 6.79
CA TRP A 230 -19.05 -4.83 7.24
C TRP A 230 -18.40 -4.83 8.62
N PHE A 231 -17.90 -3.67 9.08
CA PHE A 231 -17.26 -3.50 10.38
C PHE A 231 -18.10 -2.71 11.40
N SER A 232 -19.25 -2.15 11.00
CA SER A 232 -20.05 -1.20 11.80
C SER A 232 -21.04 -1.80 12.79
N ASN A 233 -20.76 -2.98 13.33
CA ASN A 233 -21.57 -3.51 14.42
C ASN A 233 -21.31 -2.71 15.73
N PRO A 234 -22.35 -2.39 16.53
CA PRO A 234 -22.23 -1.54 17.71
C PRO A 234 -21.07 -1.86 18.67
N ALA A 235 -20.75 -3.14 18.89
CA ALA A 235 -19.65 -3.54 19.77
C ALA A 235 -18.27 -3.07 19.26
N GLN A 236 -18.06 -3.01 17.95
CA GLN A 236 -16.83 -2.50 17.36
C GLN A 236 -16.73 -0.98 17.53
N ILE A 237 -17.85 -0.27 17.34
CA ILE A 237 -17.92 1.17 17.48
C ILE A 237 -17.59 1.59 18.91
N THR A 238 -18.19 0.94 19.91
CA THR A 238 -17.91 1.21 21.32
C THR A 238 -16.48 0.83 21.72
N ALA A 239 -15.93 -0.26 21.18
CA ALA A 239 -14.55 -0.68 21.44
C ALA A 239 -13.49 0.25 20.83
N ILE A 240 -13.80 0.93 19.73
CA ILE A 240 -12.90 1.94 19.15
C ILE A 240 -13.01 3.25 19.95
N HIS A 241 -14.23 3.65 20.32
CA HIS A 241 -14.44 4.84 21.15
C HIS A 241 -13.76 4.74 22.52
N SER A 242 -13.73 3.54 23.14
CA SER A 242 -13.00 3.33 24.39
C SER A 242 -11.48 3.50 24.28
N LYS A 243 -10.94 3.54 23.06
CA LYS A 243 -9.53 3.87 22.77
C LYS A 243 -9.31 5.35 22.49
N CYS A 244 -10.26 6.21 22.86
CA CYS A 244 -10.21 7.67 22.66
C CYS A 244 -10.11 8.08 21.19
N MET A 245 -10.77 7.35 20.29
CA MET A 245 -10.89 7.69 18.87
C MET A 245 -12.35 7.73 18.46
N ASP A 246 -12.75 8.75 17.72
CA ASP A 246 -14.08 8.82 17.17
C ASP A 246 -14.24 7.93 15.93
N VAL A 247 -15.46 7.46 15.68
CA VAL A 247 -15.79 6.61 14.54
C VAL A 247 -16.68 7.37 13.59
N ILE A 248 -16.41 7.24 12.28
CA ILE A 248 -17.39 7.54 11.24
C ILE A 248 -17.51 6.33 10.32
N ALA A 249 -18.64 5.63 10.39
CA ALA A 249 -18.83 4.38 9.67
C ALA A 249 -20.15 4.33 8.89
N MET A 250 -20.17 3.62 7.77
CA MET A 250 -21.44 3.30 7.11
C MET A 250 -22.18 2.22 7.90
N ILE A 251 -23.47 2.41 8.14
CA ILE A 251 -24.31 1.45 8.86
C ILE A 251 -24.92 0.43 7.90
N LYS A 252 -24.89 -0.85 8.28
CA LYS A 252 -25.64 -1.89 7.58
C LYS A 252 -27.14 -1.76 7.85
N LYS A 253 -27.95 -1.68 6.79
CA LYS A 253 -29.42 -1.68 6.85
C LYS A 253 -30.01 -3.05 7.26
N SER A 254 -29.76 -3.47 8.50
CA SER A 254 -30.19 -4.76 9.07
C SER A 254 -31.22 -4.57 10.19
N SER A 255 -32.20 -5.47 10.27
CA SER A 255 -33.16 -5.53 11.40
C SER A 255 -32.53 -6.04 12.70
N ARG A 256 -31.35 -6.67 12.62
CA ARG A 256 -30.64 -7.23 13.79
C ARG A 256 -29.82 -6.19 14.55
N ILE A 257 -29.47 -5.08 13.91
CA ILE A 257 -28.69 -4.01 14.51
C ILE A 257 -29.66 -2.94 14.97
N LYS A 258 -29.62 -2.65 16.28
CA LYS A 258 -30.50 -1.68 16.93
C LYS A 258 -29.68 -0.56 17.55
N TYR A 259 -30.29 0.62 17.60
CA TYR A 259 -29.78 1.85 18.18
C TYR A 259 -30.82 2.36 19.18
N SER A 260 -30.38 2.97 20.27
CA SER A 260 -31.30 3.63 21.19
C SER A 260 -31.71 4.99 20.60
N TYR A 261 -33.00 5.18 20.38
CA TYR A 261 -33.58 6.41 19.86
C TYR A 261 -34.86 6.73 20.62
N TYR A 262 -34.92 7.87 21.31
CA TYR A 262 -36.01 8.24 22.22
C TYR A 262 -36.40 7.13 23.22
N GLY A 263 -35.41 6.46 23.81
CA GLY A 263 -35.64 5.38 24.78
C GLY A 263 -36.03 4.03 24.16
N GLU A 264 -36.31 3.96 22.86
CA GLU A 264 -36.64 2.72 22.15
C GLU A 264 -35.42 2.12 21.45
N GLN A 265 -35.41 0.79 21.28
CA GLN A 265 -34.37 0.07 20.53
C GLN A 265 -34.84 -0.19 19.10
N LEU A 266 -34.37 0.66 18.17
CA LEU A 266 -34.83 0.69 16.78
C LEU A 266 -33.71 0.39 15.80
N ASN A 267 -34.04 -0.32 14.72
CA ASN A 267 -33.14 -0.46 13.60
C ASN A 267 -33.16 0.78 12.70
N ILE A 268 -32.12 0.94 11.87
CA ILE A 268 -31.96 2.13 11.02
C ILE A 268 -33.12 2.35 10.04
N LYS A 269 -33.84 1.30 9.61
CA LYS A 269 -35.00 1.44 8.72
C LYS A 269 -36.21 2.01 9.46
N GLU A 270 -36.41 1.60 10.72
CA GLU A 270 -37.46 2.13 11.60
C GLU A 270 -37.20 3.59 11.97
N ILE A 271 -35.96 3.93 12.34
CA ILE A 271 -35.56 5.32 12.59
C ILE A 271 -35.77 6.15 11.32
N TYR A 272 -35.35 5.64 10.16
CA TYR A 272 -35.54 6.32 8.90
C TYR A 272 -37.03 6.51 8.58
N SER A 273 -37.90 5.52 8.77
CA SER A 273 -39.33 5.60 8.43
C SER A 273 -40.09 6.58 9.33
N ARG A 274 -39.83 6.59 10.64
CA ARG A 274 -40.50 7.44 11.63
C ARG A 274 -40.24 8.94 11.47
N ASN A 275 -39.10 9.30 10.90
CA ASN A 275 -38.71 10.71 10.78
C ASN A 275 -39.05 11.30 9.39
N LYS A 276 -39.35 12.61 9.35
CA LYS A 276 -39.52 13.36 8.10
C LYS A 276 -38.16 13.63 7.45
N LYS A 277 -38.07 13.41 6.13
CA LYS A 277 -36.82 13.59 5.37
C LYS A 277 -36.79 15.01 4.81
N ARG A 278 -35.59 15.60 4.71
CA ARG A 278 -35.38 16.88 4.03
C ARG A 278 -35.75 16.75 2.55
N ARG A 279 -36.40 17.79 2.01
CA ARG A 279 -36.82 17.87 0.60
C ARG A 279 -35.71 18.46 -0.28
N GLY A 280 -35.89 18.36 -1.60
CA GLY A 280 -35.00 18.99 -2.59
C GLY A 280 -33.62 18.35 -2.73
N ARG A 281 -32.63 19.15 -3.15
CA ARG A 281 -31.22 18.75 -3.39
C ARG A 281 -30.34 18.87 -2.13
N SER A 282 -30.90 18.58 -0.96
CA SER A 282 -30.14 18.57 0.30
C SER A 282 -28.97 17.59 0.26
N LYS A 283 -27.83 17.94 0.89
CA LYS A 283 -26.65 17.06 1.00
C LYS A 283 -26.94 15.78 1.81
N TYR A 284 -27.93 15.82 2.70
CA TYR A 284 -28.40 14.68 3.49
C TYR A 284 -29.93 14.67 3.60
N LEU A 285 -30.50 13.50 3.87
CA LEU A 285 -31.94 13.23 3.97
C LEU A 285 -32.45 13.33 5.39
N LEU A 286 -31.71 12.80 6.37
CA LEU A 286 -32.08 12.75 7.79
C LEU A 286 -30.82 12.86 8.65
N SER A 287 -30.93 13.52 9.79
CA SER A 287 -29.91 13.56 10.84
C SER A 287 -30.63 13.39 12.17
N VAL A 288 -30.18 12.47 13.00
CA VAL A 288 -30.75 12.20 14.33
C VAL A 288 -29.62 11.87 15.30
N ASP A 289 -29.79 12.27 16.55
CA ASP A 289 -28.93 11.83 17.64
C ASP A 289 -29.57 10.60 18.31
N GLY A 290 -28.72 9.69 18.77
CA GLY A 290 -29.12 8.47 19.46
C GLY A 290 -27.94 7.87 20.22
N MET A 291 -28.11 6.65 20.69
CA MET A 291 -27.04 5.92 21.37
C MET A 291 -26.72 4.60 20.66
N VAL A 292 -25.44 4.24 20.65
CA VAL A 292 -24.93 2.99 20.07
C VAL A 292 -24.20 2.16 21.12
N GLY A 293 -24.46 0.85 21.11
CA GLY A 293 -23.93 -0.09 22.09
C GLY A 293 -25.03 -0.73 22.92
N LYS A 294 -24.72 -1.88 23.53
CA LYS A 294 -25.60 -2.55 24.49
C LYS A 294 -25.18 -2.24 25.92
N GLU A 295 -23.92 -2.52 26.21
CA GLU A 295 -23.27 -2.26 27.49
C GLU A 295 -22.56 -0.91 27.37
N ASN A 296 -22.87 0.04 28.28
CA ASN A 296 -22.37 1.42 28.26
C ASN A 296 -22.56 2.10 26.90
N PRO A 297 -23.82 2.34 26.48
CA PRO A 297 -24.10 2.95 25.20
C PRO A 297 -23.50 4.35 25.12
N ILE A 298 -22.90 4.69 23.98
CA ILE A 298 -22.27 5.99 23.74
C ILE A 298 -23.16 6.84 22.83
N PRO A 299 -23.15 8.18 22.99
CA PRO A 299 -23.82 9.09 22.06
C PRO A 299 -23.29 8.92 20.64
N ALA A 300 -24.20 9.00 19.66
CA ALA A 300 -23.83 8.99 18.26
C ALA A 300 -24.87 9.72 17.40
N LYS A 301 -24.38 10.37 16.34
CA LYS A 301 -25.20 11.02 15.31
C LYS A 301 -25.33 10.10 14.10
N ILE A 302 -26.56 9.85 13.69
CA ILE A 302 -26.87 9.06 12.49
C ILE A 302 -27.29 10.00 11.36
N VAL A 303 -26.53 9.99 10.27
CA VAL A 303 -26.77 10.83 9.09
C VAL A 303 -27.14 9.94 7.90
N CYS A 304 -28.36 10.07 7.41
CA CYS A 304 -28.82 9.37 6.20
C CYS A 304 -28.64 10.26 4.96
N VAL A 305 -28.07 9.72 3.90
CA VAL A 305 -27.82 10.42 2.63
C VAL A 305 -28.45 9.67 1.45
N ARG A 306 -28.68 10.38 0.34
CA ARG A 306 -29.15 9.74 -0.89
C ARG A 306 -28.02 8.93 -1.51
N ASN A 307 -28.32 7.71 -1.94
CA ASN A 307 -27.36 6.93 -2.71
C ASN A 307 -27.23 7.55 -4.12
N LYS A 308 -26.00 7.95 -4.50
CA LYS A 308 -25.75 8.57 -5.81
C LYS A 308 -25.93 7.58 -6.97
N ALA A 309 -25.54 6.31 -6.78
CA ALA A 309 -25.65 5.27 -7.79
C ALA A 309 -27.11 4.81 -7.99
N ASN A 310 -27.89 4.77 -6.91
CA ASN A 310 -29.32 4.46 -6.97
C ASN A 310 -30.12 5.50 -6.18
N ARG A 311 -30.69 6.50 -6.89
CA ARG A 311 -31.39 7.62 -6.25
C ARG A 311 -32.67 7.24 -5.50
N LYS A 312 -33.20 6.02 -5.71
CA LYS A 312 -34.34 5.45 -4.95
C LYS A 312 -33.89 4.85 -3.61
N ASP A 313 -32.59 4.58 -3.47
CA ASP A 313 -31.98 4.07 -2.24
C ASP A 313 -31.30 5.18 -1.42
N TRP A 314 -30.97 4.87 -0.17
CA TRP A 314 -30.29 5.75 0.78
C TRP A 314 -29.22 5.00 1.56
N LEU A 315 -28.19 5.71 2.01
CA LEU A 315 -27.14 5.19 2.87
C LEU A 315 -27.25 5.85 4.24
N ALA A 316 -26.74 5.21 5.29
CA ALA A 316 -26.63 5.81 6.62
C ALA A 316 -25.20 5.74 7.11
N PHE A 317 -24.76 6.82 7.74
CA PHE A 317 -23.51 6.92 8.47
C PHE A 317 -23.81 7.08 9.96
N ILE A 318 -22.94 6.54 10.79
CA ILE A 318 -22.90 6.82 12.23
C ILE A 318 -21.61 7.55 12.56
N CYS A 319 -21.71 8.58 13.39
CA CYS A 319 -20.58 9.35 13.90
C CYS A 319 -20.67 9.40 15.44
N THR A 320 -19.60 9.05 16.16
CA THR A 320 -19.57 9.16 17.63
C THR A 320 -19.32 10.58 18.12
N ASP A 321 -18.69 11.41 17.28
CA ASP A 321 -18.54 12.84 17.53
C ASP A 321 -19.84 13.58 17.17
N THR A 322 -20.67 13.79 18.19
CA THR A 322 -21.97 14.48 18.05
C THR A 322 -21.83 15.98 17.78
N THR A 323 -20.63 16.56 17.91
CA THR A 323 -20.40 17.99 17.67
C THR A 323 -20.26 18.33 16.18
N LEU A 324 -19.90 17.36 15.34
CA LEU A 324 -19.74 17.58 13.90
C LEU A 324 -21.06 17.90 13.19
N SER A 325 -20.97 18.80 12.21
CA SER A 325 -22.05 19.02 11.25
C SER A 325 -22.20 17.83 10.30
N GLU A 326 -23.39 17.61 9.75
CA GLU A 326 -23.65 16.52 8.81
C GLU A 326 -22.79 16.62 7.55
N LYS A 327 -22.50 17.84 7.11
CA LYS A 327 -21.63 18.08 5.94
C LYS A 327 -20.21 17.62 6.22
N GLU A 328 -19.71 17.89 7.43
CA GLU A 328 -18.36 17.46 7.84
C GLU A 328 -18.28 15.94 8.01
N ILE A 329 -19.29 15.31 8.59
CA ILE A 329 -19.36 13.83 8.67
C ILE A 329 -19.23 13.21 7.28
N ILE A 330 -20.00 13.71 6.31
CA ILE A 330 -19.98 13.23 4.91
C ILE A 330 -18.61 13.52 4.26
N ARG A 331 -18.03 14.70 4.51
CA ARG A 331 -16.73 15.11 3.95
C ARG A 331 -15.60 14.23 4.48
N ILE A 332 -15.53 14.00 5.80
CA ILE A 332 -14.51 13.18 6.45
C ILE A 332 -14.67 11.72 6.00
N TYR A 333 -15.89 11.18 6.01
CA TYR A 333 -16.13 9.82 5.51
C TYR A 333 -15.72 9.65 4.04
N GLY A 334 -15.82 10.71 3.24
CA GLY A 334 -15.35 10.72 1.84
C GLY A 334 -13.88 10.32 1.67
N LYS A 335 -13.02 10.57 2.67
CA LYS A 335 -11.60 10.16 2.65
C LYS A 335 -11.42 8.65 2.56
N ARG A 336 -12.39 7.85 3.04
CA ARG A 336 -12.35 6.38 2.96
C ARG A 336 -12.10 5.88 1.53
N TRP A 337 -12.58 6.59 0.51
CA TRP A 337 -12.40 6.21 -0.90
C TRP A 337 -10.92 6.04 -1.30
N GLN A 338 -9.99 6.75 -0.64
CA GLN A 338 -8.56 6.61 -0.93
C GLN A 338 -8.05 5.19 -0.75
N ILE A 339 -8.63 4.37 0.14
CA ILE A 339 -8.19 2.98 0.32
C ILE A 339 -8.56 2.10 -0.88
N GLU A 340 -9.65 2.41 -1.58
CA GLU A 340 -10.04 1.70 -2.79
C GLU A 340 -9.07 2.03 -3.94
N VAL A 341 -8.68 3.31 -4.05
CA VAL A 341 -7.64 3.74 -4.99
C VAL A 341 -6.31 3.05 -4.67
N PHE A 342 -5.93 3.00 -3.40
CA PHE A 342 -4.75 2.28 -2.93
C PHE A 342 -4.77 0.79 -3.31
N PHE A 343 -5.88 0.09 -3.07
CA PHE A 343 -6.00 -1.32 -3.45
C PHE A 343 -5.91 -1.51 -4.95
N LYS A 344 -6.52 -0.61 -5.74
CA LYS A 344 -6.40 -0.64 -7.20
C LYS A 344 -4.95 -0.47 -7.63
N THR A 345 -4.25 0.55 -7.15
CA THR A 345 -2.83 0.80 -7.44
C THR A 345 -1.95 -0.40 -7.06
N CYS A 346 -2.15 -0.97 -5.86
CA CYS A 346 -1.39 -2.14 -5.42
C CYS A 346 -1.57 -3.34 -6.36
N LYS A 347 -2.81 -3.60 -6.80
CA LYS A 347 -3.13 -4.73 -7.67
C LYS A 347 -2.67 -4.52 -9.11
N SER A 348 -2.90 -3.34 -9.68
CA SER A 348 -2.67 -3.08 -11.11
C SER A 348 -1.26 -2.64 -11.45
N MET A 349 -0.60 -1.88 -10.57
CA MET A 349 0.71 -1.28 -10.85
C MET A 349 1.82 -1.93 -10.02
N LEU A 350 1.58 -2.24 -8.75
CA LEU A 350 2.63 -2.71 -7.83
C LEU A 350 2.71 -4.23 -7.69
N ASN A 351 2.01 -4.97 -8.56
CA ASN A 351 1.96 -6.43 -8.65
C ASN A 351 1.71 -7.16 -7.31
N LEU A 352 0.74 -6.66 -6.52
CA LEU A 352 0.31 -7.31 -5.27
C LEU A 352 -0.03 -8.80 -5.46
N ILE A 353 -0.74 -9.15 -6.54
CA ILE A 353 -1.17 -10.53 -6.82
C ILE A 353 -0.17 -11.27 -7.72
N GLY A 354 0.27 -10.62 -8.81
CA GLY A 354 0.98 -11.29 -9.90
C GLY A 354 2.43 -11.68 -9.62
N GLU A 355 3.15 -10.96 -8.75
CA GLU A 355 4.60 -11.14 -8.59
C GLU A 355 5.00 -12.26 -7.62
N CYS A 356 4.19 -12.53 -6.59
CA CYS A 356 4.57 -13.46 -5.53
C CYS A 356 3.89 -14.82 -5.71
N HIS A 357 4.65 -15.83 -6.11
CA HIS A 357 4.17 -17.21 -6.21
C HIS A 357 4.52 -18.09 -4.99
N SER A 358 5.07 -17.51 -3.92
CA SER A 358 5.48 -18.26 -2.73
C SER A 358 4.30 -18.96 -2.06
N LEU A 359 4.53 -20.18 -1.55
CA LEU A 359 3.53 -20.96 -0.80
C LEU A 359 3.57 -20.69 0.71
N SER A 360 4.58 -19.97 1.19
CA SER A 360 4.77 -19.66 2.62
C SER A 360 3.97 -18.44 3.03
N TYR A 361 3.23 -18.55 4.14
CA TYR A 361 2.47 -17.42 4.69
C TYR A 361 3.39 -16.26 5.11
N ASP A 362 4.61 -16.56 5.59
CA ASP A 362 5.59 -15.53 5.97
C ASP A 362 6.09 -14.75 4.75
N ALA A 363 6.34 -15.42 3.64
CA ALA A 363 6.76 -14.77 2.39
C ALA A 363 5.63 -13.95 1.74
N LEU A 364 4.37 -14.39 1.88
CA LEU A 364 3.22 -13.58 1.45
C LEU A 364 3.08 -12.32 2.31
N THR A 365 3.26 -12.45 3.62
CA THR A 365 3.26 -11.31 4.55
C THR A 365 4.40 -10.33 4.23
N ALA A 366 5.60 -10.83 3.95
CA ALA A 366 6.73 -10.02 3.48
C ALA A 366 6.41 -9.29 2.17
N HIS A 367 5.84 -10.01 1.19
CA HIS A 367 5.49 -9.43 -0.11
C HIS A 367 4.50 -8.27 0.02
N VAL A 368 3.44 -8.43 0.82
CA VAL A 368 2.46 -7.36 1.08
C VAL A 368 3.14 -6.14 1.71
N ALA A 369 3.99 -6.34 2.72
CA ALA A 369 4.74 -5.25 3.35
C ALA A 369 5.65 -4.50 2.36
N ILE A 370 6.27 -5.21 1.42
CA ILE A 370 7.11 -4.61 0.38
C ILE A 370 6.26 -3.83 -0.62
N VAL A 371 5.10 -4.35 -1.02
CA VAL A 371 4.15 -3.62 -1.87
C VAL A 371 3.66 -2.34 -1.18
N PHE A 372 3.39 -2.40 0.13
CA PHE A 372 3.03 -1.21 0.92
C PHE A 372 4.17 -0.20 0.95
N THR A 373 5.41 -0.67 1.06
CA THR A 373 6.61 0.19 1.01
C THR A 373 6.76 0.85 -0.37
N ARG A 374 6.53 0.12 -1.46
CA ARG A 374 6.53 0.67 -2.83
C ARG A 374 5.46 1.76 -3.00
N TYR A 375 4.25 1.49 -2.53
CA TYR A 375 3.17 2.48 -2.57
C TYR A 375 3.54 3.72 -1.77
N THR A 376 4.10 3.53 -0.58
CA THR A 376 4.52 4.61 0.31
C THR A 376 5.61 5.47 -0.33
N LEU A 377 6.59 4.87 -1.00
CA LEU A 377 7.59 5.59 -1.78
C LEU A 377 6.91 6.49 -2.83
N LEU A 378 6.02 5.93 -3.66
CA LEU A 378 5.32 6.72 -4.69
C LEU A 378 4.44 7.82 -4.08
N ALA A 379 3.79 7.56 -2.94
CA ALA A 379 2.96 8.54 -2.25
C ALA A 379 3.78 9.71 -1.70
N MET A 380 5.01 9.46 -1.24
CA MET A 380 5.92 10.49 -0.79
C MET A 380 6.51 11.29 -1.94
N GLU A 381 6.89 10.63 -3.04
CA GLU A 381 7.31 11.33 -4.26
C GLU A 381 6.19 12.24 -4.79
N GLN A 382 4.94 11.75 -4.83
CA GLN A 382 3.80 12.58 -5.22
C GLN A 382 3.59 13.79 -4.31
N ARG A 383 3.80 13.62 -3.00
CA ARG A 383 3.60 14.69 -2.03
C ARG A 383 4.69 15.77 -2.09
N GLN A 384 5.89 15.39 -2.51
CA GLN A 384 7.07 16.27 -2.59
C GLN A 384 7.24 16.92 -3.97
N ASN A 385 6.54 16.44 -5.00
CA ASN A 385 6.64 16.98 -6.35
C ASN A 385 5.81 18.27 -6.50
N GLU A 386 6.40 19.28 -7.15
CA GLU A 386 5.71 20.53 -7.50
C GLU A 386 4.70 20.32 -8.65
N ASP A 387 5.00 19.38 -9.55
CA ASP A 387 4.07 18.95 -10.60
C ASP A 387 2.96 18.07 -10.03
N GLN A 388 1.71 18.31 -10.43
CA GLN A 388 0.56 17.45 -10.06
C GLN A 388 0.57 16.11 -10.83
N ARG A 389 1.62 15.31 -10.64
CA ARG A 389 1.69 13.95 -11.20
C ARG A 389 0.86 12.99 -10.34
N THR A 390 0.13 12.10 -11.00
CA THR A 390 -0.56 10.98 -10.37
C THR A 390 0.44 9.89 -9.97
N LEU A 391 0.06 9.02 -9.03
CA LEU A 391 0.87 7.84 -8.69
C LEU A 391 1.15 6.93 -9.90
N GLY A 392 0.24 6.91 -10.88
CA GLY A 392 0.42 6.16 -12.13
C GLY A 392 1.49 6.79 -13.01
N GLU A 393 1.45 8.10 -13.21
CA GLU A 393 2.48 8.83 -13.98
C GLU A 393 3.86 8.71 -13.32
N LEU A 394 3.94 8.82 -11.99
CA LEU A 394 5.19 8.59 -11.27
C LEU A 394 5.69 7.15 -11.44
N PHE A 395 4.80 6.16 -11.38
CA PHE A 395 5.17 4.77 -11.61
C PHE A 395 5.75 4.57 -13.02
N PHE A 396 5.06 5.05 -14.06
CA PHE A 396 5.53 4.91 -15.44
C PHE A 396 6.80 5.69 -15.70
N PHE A 397 6.93 6.89 -15.13
CA PHE A 397 8.16 7.67 -15.16
C PHE A 397 9.35 6.86 -14.61
N LEU A 398 9.20 6.26 -13.43
CA LEU A 398 10.25 5.42 -12.84
C LEU A 398 10.56 4.14 -13.65
N VAL A 399 9.59 3.61 -14.39
CA VAL A 399 9.78 2.46 -15.29
C VAL A 399 10.55 2.88 -16.54
N ASP A 400 10.14 3.98 -17.18
CA ASP A 400 10.72 4.51 -18.42
C ASP A 400 12.17 4.93 -18.20
N GLU A 401 12.46 5.66 -17.11
CA GLU A 401 13.84 6.05 -16.74
C GLU A 401 14.79 4.85 -16.74
N MET A 402 14.33 3.71 -16.25
CA MET A 402 15.19 2.56 -16.10
C MET A 402 15.21 1.66 -17.36
N ALA A 403 14.26 1.82 -18.28
CA ALA A 403 14.41 1.38 -19.65
C ALA A 403 15.52 2.18 -20.37
N ASP A 404 15.58 3.50 -20.17
CA ASP A 404 16.62 4.37 -20.74
C ASP A 404 18.03 3.98 -20.27
N ILE A 405 18.22 3.75 -18.96
CA ILE A 405 19.49 3.23 -18.41
C ILE A 405 19.91 1.92 -19.11
N THR A 406 18.95 1.03 -19.37
CA THR A 406 19.22 -0.27 -20.00
C THR A 406 19.67 -0.10 -21.45
N PHE A 407 19.06 0.85 -22.17
CA PHE A 407 19.41 1.17 -23.56
C PHE A 407 20.81 1.77 -23.66
N SER A 408 21.10 2.82 -22.88
CA SER A 408 22.40 3.50 -22.82
C SER A 408 23.54 2.52 -22.56
N ARG A 409 23.38 1.64 -21.56
CA ARG A 409 24.35 0.59 -21.27
C ARG A 409 24.54 -0.41 -22.42
N SER A 410 23.45 -0.79 -23.10
CA SER A 410 23.51 -1.73 -24.21
C SER A 410 24.25 -1.11 -25.41
N LEU A 411 24.00 0.17 -25.68
CA LEU A 411 24.72 0.94 -26.69
C LEU A 411 26.22 1.04 -26.36
N GLY A 412 26.57 1.34 -25.12
CA GLY A 412 27.97 1.37 -24.67
C GLY A 412 28.69 0.03 -24.84
N ILE A 413 28.02 -1.10 -24.56
CA ILE A 413 28.58 -2.44 -24.81
C ILE A 413 28.82 -2.67 -26.31
N LEU A 414 27.85 -2.33 -27.16
CA LEU A 414 27.98 -2.46 -28.61
C LEU A 414 29.12 -1.60 -29.14
N MET A 415 29.27 -0.37 -28.64
CA MET A 415 30.36 0.52 -29.00
C MET A 415 31.72 -0.01 -28.56
N ASN A 416 31.85 -0.47 -27.32
CA ASN A 416 33.10 -1.09 -26.85
C ASN A 416 33.48 -2.33 -27.67
N ALA A 417 32.50 -3.20 -27.99
CA ALA A 417 32.75 -4.38 -28.81
C ALA A 417 33.15 -4.01 -30.26
N PHE A 418 32.52 -2.99 -30.84
CA PHE A 418 32.87 -2.48 -32.16
C PHE A 418 34.29 -1.89 -32.18
N MET A 419 34.62 -1.06 -31.20
CA MET A 419 35.95 -0.44 -31.06
C MET A 419 37.05 -1.50 -30.88
N ALA A 420 36.83 -2.50 -30.01
CA ALA A 420 37.75 -3.62 -29.86
C ALA A 420 37.93 -4.41 -31.17
N SER A 421 36.84 -4.63 -31.92
CA SER A 421 36.88 -5.31 -33.22
C SER A 421 37.67 -4.51 -34.27
N LEU A 422 37.50 -3.18 -34.29
CA LEU A 422 38.27 -2.29 -35.18
C LEU A 422 39.77 -2.31 -34.81
N GLN A 423 40.09 -2.28 -33.52
CA GLN A 423 41.47 -2.36 -33.05
C GLN A 423 42.14 -3.68 -33.47
N GLU A 424 41.44 -4.80 -33.32
CA GLU A 424 41.98 -6.13 -33.61
C GLU A 424 42.11 -6.42 -35.12
N ILE A 425 41.08 -6.07 -35.90
CA ILE A 425 41.04 -6.38 -37.35
C ILE A 425 41.89 -5.38 -38.14
N LEU A 426 41.82 -4.10 -37.82
CA LEU A 426 42.47 -3.03 -38.58
C LEU A 426 43.82 -2.61 -37.99
N LYS A 427 44.22 -3.19 -36.84
CA LYS A 427 45.47 -2.89 -36.12
C LYS A 427 45.67 -1.38 -35.87
N LEU A 428 44.59 -0.67 -35.58
CA LEU A 428 44.62 0.77 -35.33
C LEU A 428 45.32 1.05 -33.99
N SER A 429 46.13 2.11 -33.95
CA SER A 429 46.65 2.63 -32.68
C SER A 429 45.54 3.33 -31.88
N ASP A 430 45.73 3.47 -30.56
CA ASP A 430 44.75 4.16 -29.70
C ASP A 430 44.47 5.60 -30.16
N GLU A 431 45.46 6.28 -30.74
CA GLU A 431 45.31 7.62 -31.34
C GLU A 431 44.41 7.61 -32.58
N GLN A 432 44.55 6.58 -33.44
CA GLN A 432 43.69 6.41 -34.62
C GLN A 432 42.26 6.02 -34.24
N LEU A 433 42.09 5.20 -33.19
CA LEU A 433 40.79 4.89 -32.63
C LEU A 433 40.10 6.12 -32.05
N ALA A 434 40.83 6.96 -31.30
CA ALA A 434 40.29 8.22 -30.77
C ALA A 434 39.87 9.18 -31.89
N ALA A 435 40.69 9.31 -32.95
CA ALA A 435 40.34 10.12 -34.12
C ALA A 435 39.11 9.57 -34.86
N PHE A 436 39.00 8.26 -34.99
CA PHE A 436 37.83 7.60 -35.57
C PHE A 436 36.57 7.81 -34.74
N THR A 437 36.64 7.70 -33.40
CA THR A 437 35.52 7.99 -32.51
C THR A 437 35.06 9.43 -32.65
N ALA A 438 35.99 10.38 -32.68
CA ALA A 438 35.66 11.80 -32.85
C ALA A 438 34.98 12.08 -34.21
N ASP A 439 35.45 11.48 -35.30
CA ASP A 439 34.81 11.60 -36.63
C ASP A 439 33.43 10.91 -36.66
N PHE A 440 33.31 9.73 -36.06
CA PHE A 440 32.03 9.03 -35.92
C PHE A 440 31.01 9.88 -35.16
N GLU A 441 31.39 10.41 -33.99
CA GLU A 441 30.56 11.31 -33.19
C GLU A 441 30.19 12.57 -33.97
N ALA A 442 31.13 13.18 -34.69
CA ALA A 442 30.86 14.38 -35.49
C ALA A 442 29.83 14.15 -36.62
N ARG A 443 29.75 12.92 -37.15
CA ARG A 443 28.79 12.53 -38.20
C ARG A 443 27.42 12.12 -37.67
N LEU A 444 27.26 11.95 -36.36
CA LEU A 444 25.96 11.66 -35.80
C LEU A 444 25.01 12.85 -35.98
N PRO A 445 23.71 12.60 -36.17
CA PRO A 445 22.69 13.64 -36.11
C PRO A 445 22.79 14.48 -34.83
N GLU A 446 22.48 15.78 -34.94
CA GLU A 446 22.67 16.75 -33.85
C GLU A 446 21.99 16.36 -32.53
N TYR A 447 20.81 15.74 -32.59
CA TYR A 447 20.14 15.24 -31.40
C TYR A 447 20.89 14.09 -30.70
N LEU A 448 21.61 13.23 -31.43
CA LEU A 448 22.42 12.15 -30.84
C LEU A 448 23.76 12.65 -30.31
N ARG A 449 24.38 13.62 -30.98
CA ARG A 449 25.59 14.32 -30.49
C ARG A 449 25.32 15.02 -29.16
N THR A 450 24.17 15.68 -29.06
CA THR A 450 23.72 16.36 -27.83
C THR A 450 23.50 15.37 -26.69
N ALA A 451 22.92 14.20 -26.98
CA ALA A 451 22.71 13.15 -25.98
C ALA A 451 24.04 12.54 -25.46
N LEU A 452 25.02 12.28 -26.34
CA LEU A 452 26.30 11.65 -26.00
C LEU A 452 27.22 12.52 -25.13
N HIS A 453 27.18 13.85 -25.29
CA HIS A 453 28.05 14.76 -24.54
C HIS A 453 27.35 15.45 -23.36
N SER A 454 26.13 15.04 -23.00
CA SER A 454 25.39 15.60 -21.88
C SER A 454 25.91 15.08 -20.51
N LYS A 455 27.14 15.47 -20.13
CA LYS A 455 27.45 16.06 -18.81
C LYS A 455 28.93 16.39 -18.62
N ALA A 456 29.23 17.69 -18.68
CA ALA A 456 30.16 18.38 -17.79
C ALA A 456 29.86 19.89 -17.82
N VAL A 457 28.82 20.33 -17.10
CA VAL A 457 28.78 21.73 -16.65
C VAL A 457 28.72 21.69 -15.13
N ALA A 458 29.89 21.94 -14.56
CA ALA A 458 30.07 22.31 -13.17
C ALA A 458 29.49 23.72 -12.95
N ALA A 459 28.57 23.84 -12.00
CA ALA A 459 28.42 24.92 -11.02
C ALA A 459 27.16 24.66 -10.19
#